data_AF-A0A1B9VLU6-F1
#
_entry.id   AF-A0A1B9VLU6-F1
#
_cell.length_a   1.000
_cell.length_b   1.000
_cell.length_c   1.000
_cell.angle_alpha   90.00
_cell.angle_beta   90.00
_cell.angle_gamma   90.00
#
_symmetry.space_group_name_H-M   'P 1'
#
loop_
_entity.id
_entity.type
_entity.pdbx_description
1 polymer ?
#
loop_
_entity_poly.entity_id
_entity_poly.type
_entity_poly.pdbx_seq_one_letter_code
_entity_poly.pdbx_strand_id
1 'polypeptide(L)'
;MNKESQIPQDNSIFPSANKILKTPTEQIIFNKNWPDGFDYSECRTNIENTKFYVTILLQSSYQDIPDNAVSQINQNLDRYEKLLTQIKSQKFNENFVKSKQSIISNLNISYQHIFSHLSNNIPMTYIKSIVEKNGAINHFEEETKNFQNHISQLRKEYQEHITSIKNINETLTNKINEAEQQISAIKKSRSELTENHISELENILQSDKEKIEETLHNAQTSLEKINADSALKVIRPYSLDFKSASDTHLSSSKIWLTCSIISIVLCLSWGIYCLKSNISVGSDIPLLVNYITSKVIITIILASSLIWCARRYKIALHLHTINLHKANALNSFEAFIAASDSQSVRDAVILQTTQTIFSNENSGYLDIEGNNTSLPALQSALELIAKRANQ
;
A
#
# COMPACT_ATOMS: atom_id res chain seq x y z
N MET A 1 -20.32 35.92 -45.44
CA MET A 1 -20.61 36.83 -46.58
C MET A 1 -22.07 37.22 -46.49
N ASN A 2 -22.39 38.36 -45.87
CA ASN A 2 -23.71 38.97 -45.95
C ASN A 2 -23.48 40.38 -46.48
N LYS A 3 -24.09 40.71 -47.62
CA LYS A 3 -23.96 42.02 -48.26
C LYS A 3 -24.65 43.04 -47.36
N GLU A 4 -23.88 43.80 -46.60
CA GLU A 4 -24.35 45.05 -46.03
C GLU A 4 -24.78 45.97 -47.17
N SER A 5 -26.06 46.35 -47.18
CA SER A 5 -26.53 47.43 -48.03
C SER A 5 -25.84 48.71 -47.58
N GLN A 6 -24.76 49.07 -48.26
CA GLN A 6 -24.12 50.37 -48.13
C GLN A 6 -25.14 51.42 -48.58
N ILE A 7 -25.82 52.05 -47.62
CA ILE A 7 -26.29 53.41 -47.82
C ILE A 7 -25.02 54.21 -48.13
N PRO A 8 -24.94 54.95 -49.25
CA PRO A 8 -23.73 55.63 -49.63
C PRO A 8 -23.37 56.61 -48.52
N GLN A 9 -22.31 56.32 -47.77
CA GLN A 9 -21.65 57.34 -46.95
C GLN A 9 -20.99 58.29 -47.92
N ASP A 10 -21.74 59.30 -48.35
CA ASP A 10 -21.18 60.40 -49.13
C ASP A 10 -20.29 61.25 -48.21
N ASN A 11 -19.10 60.70 -47.97
CA ASN A 11 -18.04 61.26 -47.13
C ASN A 11 -17.48 62.57 -47.71
N SER A 12 -17.94 63.00 -48.88
CA SER A 12 -17.54 64.26 -49.50
C SER A 12 -18.26 65.47 -48.90
N ILE A 13 -19.41 65.27 -48.28
CA ILE A 13 -20.30 66.35 -47.83
C ILE A 13 -19.87 66.93 -46.48
N PHE A 14 -19.44 66.09 -45.53
CA PHE A 14 -18.99 66.51 -44.18
C PHE A 14 -17.54 66.08 -43.90
N PRO A 15 -16.53 66.73 -44.49
CA PRO A 15 -15.13 66.26 -44.47
C PRO A 15 -14.51 66.20 -43.06
N SER A 16 -14.90 67.10 -42.17
CA SER A 16 -14.36 67.21 -40.81
C SER A 16 -14.98 66.19 -39.83
N ALA A 17 -16.13 65.61 -40.17
CA ALA A 17 -16.83 64.60 -39.37
C ALA A 17 -15.96 63.35 -39.11
N ASN A 18 -15.34 62.80 -40.15
CA ASN A 18 -14.55 61.57 -40.05
C ASN A 18 -13.29 61.77 -39.18
N LYS A 19 -12.68 62.94 -39.25
CA LYS A 19 -11.51 63.27 -38.43
C LYS A 19 -11.87 63.41 -36.95
N ILE A 20 -13.04 64.00 -36.65
CA ILE A 20 -13.57 64.07 -35.28
C ILE A 20 -13.80 62.66 -34.72
N LEU A 21 -14.41 61.75 -35.49
CA LEU A 21 -14.65 60.36 -35.05
C LEU A 21 -13.36 59.58 -34.78
N LYS A 22 -12.35 59.73 -35.65
CA LYS A 22 -11.07 59.02 -35.54
C LYS A 22 -10.15 59.54 -34.44
N THR A 23 -10.39 60.73 -33.88
CA THR A 23 -9.52 61.31 -32.86
C THR A 23 -9.84 60.69 -31.49
N PRO A 24 -8.95 59.93 -30.82
CA PRO A 24 -9.29 59.27 -29.56
C PRO A 24 -9.57 60.26 -28.42
N THR A 25 -10.70 60.13 -27.72
CA THR A 25 -11.14 61.07 -26.67
C THR A 25 -10.11 61.18 -25.54
N GLU A 26 -9.54 60.05 -25.11
CA GLU A 26 -8.52 60.02 -24.04
C GLU A 26 -7.23 60.76 -24.42
N GLN A 27 -6.85 60.76 -25.71
CA GLN A 27 -5.66 61.46 -26.18
C GLN A 27 -5.85 62.97 -26.29
N ILE A 28 -7.10 63.45 -26.27
CA ILE A 28 -7.44 64.88 -26.26
C ILE A 28 -7.50 65.39 -24.83
N ILE A 29 -8.09 64.60 -23.94
CA ILE A 29 -8.34 65.00 -22.55
C ILE A 29 -7.07 64.96 -21.73
N PHE A 30 -6.25 63.93 -21.91
CA PHE A 30 -5.06 63.69 -21.12
C PHE A 30 -3.80 63.79 -21.97
N ASN A 31 -2.91 64.70 -21.57
CA ASN A 31 -1.58 64.83 -22.13
C ASN A 31 -0.55 64.61 -21.04
N LYS A 32 0.36 63.64 -21.24
CA LYS A 32 1.44 63.30 -20.29
C LYS A 32 2.39 64.47 -19.99
N ASN A 33 2.36 65.53 -20.82
CA ASN A 33 3.22 66.70 -20.69
C ASN A 33 2.57 67.85 -19.90
N TRP A 34 1.35 67.69 -19.39
CA TRP A 34 0.70 68.67 -18.51
C TRP A 34 0.83 68.26 -17.04
N PRO A 35 0.95 69.22 -16.10
CA PRO A 35 0.96 68.91 -14.67
C PRO A 35 -0.35 68.27 -14.19
N ASP A 36 -0.27 67.46 -13.13
CA ASP A 36 -1.43 66.81 -12.52
C ASP A 36 -2.50 67.85 -12.12
N GLY A 37 -3.76 67.58 -12.48
CA GLY A 37 -4.90 68.49 -12.29
C GLY A 37 -5.13 69.51 -13.40
N PHE A 38 -4.26 69.58 -14.42
CA PHE A 38 -4.43 70.44 -15.60
C PHE A 38 -4.74 69.62 -16.86
N ASP A 39 -6.00 69.23 -17.00
CA ASP A 39 -6.53 68.46 -18.14
C ASP A 39 -7.75 69.12 -18.79
N TYR A 40 -8.32 68.50 -19.83
CA TYR A 40 -9.58 68.92 -20.48
C TYR A 40 -10.76 68.01 -20.12
N SER A 41 -10.74 67.38 -18.94
CA SER A 41 -11.75 66.38 -18.53
C SER A 41 -13.19 66.94 -18.53
N GLU A 42 -13.35 68.22 -18.24
CA GLU A 42 -14.63 68.95 -18.29
C GLU A 42 -15.29 68.92 -19.68
N CYS A 43 -14.52 68.76 -20.76
CA CYS A 43 -15.03 68.68 -22.13
C CYS A 43 -15.38 67.26 -22.58
N ARG A 44 -15.11 66.23 -21.76
CA ARG A 44 -15.31 64.81 -22.10
C ARG A 44 -16.70 64.56 -22.66
N THR A 45 -17.72 64.94 -21.89
CA THR A 45 -19.12 64.75 -22.24
C THR A 45 -19.47 65.42 -23.55
N ASN A 46 -19.00 66.64 -23.79
CA ASN A 46 -19.26 67.36 -25.04
C ASN A 46 -18.56 66.72 -26.24
N ILE A 47 -17.35 66.20 -26.08
CA ILE A 47 -16.60 65.51 -27.14
C ILE A 47 -17.28 64.18 -27.50
N GLU A 48 -17.66 63.39 -26.50
CA GLU A 48 -18.35 62.12 -26.69
C GLU A 48 -19.73 62.32 -27.34
N ASN A 49 -20.50 63.30 -26.85
CA ASN A 49 -21.78 63.66 -27.45
C ASN A 49 -21.62 64.17 -28.89
N THR A 50 -20.61 64.99 -29.16
CA THR A 50 -20.36 65.47 -30.54
C THR A 50 -20.05 64.30 -31.47
N LYS A 51 -19.21 63.35 -31.06
CA LYS A 51 -18.92 62.15 -31.86
C LYS A 51 -20.17 61.32 -32.10
N PHE A 52 -21.02 61.17 -31.09
CA PHE A 52 -22.29 60.47 -31.23
C PHE A 52 -23.19 61.17 -32.26
N TYR A 53 -23.36 62.49 -32.18
CA TYR A 53 -24.16 63.25 -33.13
C TYR A 53 -23.58 63.26 -34.56
N VAL A 54 -22.24 63.29 -34.68
CA VAL A 54 -21.55 63.16 -35.96
C VAL A 54 -21.75 61.78 -36.58
N THR A 55 -21.81 60.72 -35.75
CA THR A 55 -22.13 59.36 -36.22
C THR A 55 -23.54 59.29 -36.78
N ILE A 56 -24.51 59.92 -36.11
CA ILE A 56 -25.89 60.01 -36.60
C ILE A 56 -25.95 60.77 -37.94
N LEU A 57 -25.26 61.91 -38.05
CA LEU A 57 -25.23 62.72 -39.27
C LEU A 57 -24.69 61.95 -40.47
N LEU A 58 -23.58 61.21 -40.30
CA LEU A 58 -22.99 60.39 -41.38
C LEU A 58 -23.83 59.16 -41.74
N GLN A 59 -24.80 58.81 -40.89
CA GLN A 59 -25.71 57.69 -41.11
C GLN A 59 -27.09 58.14 -41.60
N SER A 60 -27.41 59.44 -41.58
CA SER A 60 -28.70 59.99 -42.06
C SER A 60 -28.74 60.26 -43.58
N SER A 61 -29.92 60.14 -44.18
CA SER A 61 -30.15 60.54 -45.59
C SER A 61 -29.99 62.06 -45.72
N TYR A 62 -28.96 62.50 -46.42
CA TYR A 62 -28.63 63.93 -46.63
C TYR A 62 -29.74 64.72 -47.34
N GLN A 63 -30.58 64.04 -48.13
CA GLN A 63 -31.58 64.66 -49.02
C GLN A 63 -32.66 65.46 -48.28
N ASP A 64 -32.83 65.26 -46.97
CA ASP A 64 -33.85 65.93 -46.16
C ASP A 64 -33.33 67.17 -45.41
N ILE A 65 -32.02 67.49 -45.51
CA ILE A 65 -31.39 68.61 -44.81
C ILE A 65 -31.29 69.83 -45.75
N PRO A 66 -31.83 71.01 -45.37
CA PRO A 66 -31.71 72.22 -46.20
C PRO A 66 -30.24 72.61 -46.44
N ASP A 67 -29.88 73.03 -47.67
CA ASP A 67 -28.49 73.39 -48.05
C ASP A 67 -27.84 74.45 -47.12
N ASN A 68 -28.64 75.40 -46.63
CA ASN A 68 -28.17 76.40 -45.66
C ASN A 68 -27.77 75.74 -44.32
N ALA A 69 -28.53 74.74 -43.86
CA ALA A 69 -28.22 74.00 -42.64
C ALA A 69 -26.97 73.13 -42.83
N VAL A 70 -26.77 72.54 -44.00
CA VAL A 70 -25.55 71.78 -44.33
C VAL A 70 -24.30 72.66 -44.24
N SER A 71 -24.34 73.85 -44.85
CA SER A 71 -23.24 74.80 -44.81
C SER A 71 -22.90 75.21 -43.37
N GLN A 72 -23.91 75.50 -42.55
CA GLN A 72 -23.76 75.85 -41.13
C GLN A 72 -23.22 74.69 -40.30
N ILE A 73 -23.68 73.45 -40.54
CA ILE A 73 -23.17 72.25 -39.86
C ILE A 73 -21.70 72.05 -40.20
N ASN A 74 -21.32 72.15 -41.47
CA ASN A 74 -19.91 72.04 -41.90
C ASN A 74 -19.02 73.09 -41.26
N GLN A 75 -19.44 74.35 -41.26
CA GLN A 75 -18.68 75.43 -40.63
C GLN A 75 -18.44 75.17 -39.13
N ASN A 76 -19.45 74.65 -38.43
CA ASN A 76 -19.33 74.32 -37.02
C ASN A 76 -18.48 73.06 -36.76
N LEU A 77 -18.56 72.04 -37.63
CA LEU A 77 -17.71 70.85 -37.55
C LEU A 77 -16.24 71.18 -37.81
N ASP A 78 -15.95 72.03 -38.80
CA ASP A 78 -14.60 72.53 -39.07
C ASP A 78 -14.03 73.31 -37.88
N ARG A 79 -14.86 74.18 -37.27
CA ARG A 79 -14.48 74.91 -36.06
C ARG A 79 -14.20 73.94 -34.91
N TYR A 80 -15.03 72.92 -34.74
CA TYR A 80 -14.88 71.90 -33.72
C TYR A 80 -13.58 71.10 -33.89
N GLU A 81 -13.30 70.60 -35.11
CA GLU A 81 -12.05 69.89 -35.42
C GLU A 81 -10.80 70.75 -35.14
N LYS A 82 -10.82 72.03 -35.54
CA LYS A 82 -9.72 72.97 -35.27
C LYS A 82 -9.47 73.13 -33.78
N LEU A 83 -10.53 73.24 -32.97
CA LEU A 83 -10.41 73.33 -31.51
C LEU A 83 -9.84 72.04 -30.90
N LEU A 84 -10.27 70.85 -31.35
CA LEU A 84 -9.68 69.58 -30.89
C LEU A 84 -8.19 69.47 -31.25
N THR A 85 -7.82 69.93 -32.45
CA THR A 85 -6.43 69.96 -32.92
C THR A 85 -5.60 70.96 -32.11
N GLN A 86 -6.19 72.12 -31.78
CA GLN A 86 -5.58 73.12 -30.92
C GLN A 86 -5.28 72.55 -29.53
N ILE A 87 -6.22 71.83 -28.91
CA ILE A 87 -6.01 71.13 -27.62
C ILE A 87 -4.85 70.14 -27.72
N LYS A 88 -4.86 69.29 -28.75
CA LYS A 88 -3.83 68.25 -28.93
C LYS A 88 -2.42 68.83 -29.10
N SER A 89 -2.31 70.00 -29.73
CA SER A 89 -1.04 70.67 -30.00
C SER A 89 -0.59 71.67 -28.93
N GLN A 90 -1.39 71.89 -27.88
CA GLN A 90 -1.15 72.94 -26.90
C GLN A 90 -0.02 72.60 -25.92
N LYS A 91 0.93 73.54 -25.79
CA LYS A 91 2.02 73.50 -24.79
C LYS A 91 1.63 74.23 -23.51
N PHE A 92 2.12 73.77 -22.37
CA PHE A 92 1.92 74.43 -21.08
C PHE A 92 2.71 75.75 -21.02
N ASN A 93 2.05 76.87 -20.70
CA ASN A 93 2.65 78.21 -20.60
C ASN A 93 1.88 79.09 -19.57
N GLU A 94 2.37 80.30 -19.30
CA GLU A 94 1.78 81.22 -18.29
C GLU A 94 0.32 81.63 -18.59
N ASN A 95 -0.11 81.56 -19.85
CA ASN A 95 -1.48 81.89 -20.28
C ASN A 95 -2.37 80.64 -20.48
N PHE A 96 -1.93 79.47 -20.04
CA PHE A 96 -2.58 78.18 -20.29
C PHE A 96 -4.00 78.13 -19.71
N VAL A 97 -4.23 78.64 -18.49
CA VAL A 97 -5.55 78.58 -17.84
C VAL A 97 -6.60 79.43 -18.57
N LYS A 98 -6.24 80.66 -18.97
CA LYS A 98 -7.15 81.56 -19.71
C LYS A 98 -7.45 81.01 -21.11
N SER A 99 -6.43 80.47 -21.79
CA SER A 99 -6.61 79.82 -23.10
C SER A 99 -7.44 78.53 -22.99
N LYS A 100 -7.22 77.70 -21.97
CA LYS A 100 -8.05 76.52 -21.65
C LYS A 100 -9.52 76.90 -21.49
N GLN A 101 -9.85 77.88 -20.64
CA GLN A 101 -11.23 78.31 -20.44
C GLN A 101 -11.89 78.83 -21.73
N SER A 102 -11.14 79.59 -22.54
CA SER A 102 -11.63 80.08 -23.84
C SER A 102 -11.87 78.94 -24.83
N ILE A 103 -10.98 77.96 -24.91
CA ILE A 103 -11.12 76.78 -25.77
C ILE A 103 -12.31 75.93 -25.32
N ILE A 104 -12.47 75.69 -24.03
CA ILE A 104 -13.61 74.95 -23.45
C ILE A 104 -14.93 75.64 -23.78
N SER A 105 -15.01 76.95 -23.57
CA SER A 105 -16.21 77.74 -23.89
C SER A 105 -16.55 77.67 -25.38
N ASN A 106 -15.55 77.84 -26.26
CA ASN A 106 -15.73 77.75 -27.71
C ASN A 106 -16.12 76.34 -28.19
N LEU A 107 -15.59 75.29 -27.55
CA LEU A 107 -15.99 73.91 -27.81
C LEU A 107 -17.45 73.68 -27.41
N ASN A 108 -17.86 74.18 -26.24
CA ASN A 108 -19.24 74.07 -25.78
C ASN A 108 -20.20 74.81 -26.72
N ILE A 109 -19.86 76.03 -27.14
CA ILE A 109 -20.67 76.79 -28.11
C ILE A 109 -20.78 76.04 -29.44
N SER A 110 -19.65 75.53 -29.95
CA SER A 110 -19.64 74.78 -31.22
C SER A 110 -20.45 73.48 -31.13
N TYR A 111 -20.36 72.77 -30.00
CA TYR A 111 -21.20 71.61 -29.70
C TYR A 111 -22.70 71.96 -29.69
N GLN A 112 -23.10 73.02 -28.99
CA GLN A 112 -24.50 73.43 -28.90
C GLN A 112 -25.08 73.82 -30.26
N HIS A 113 -24.28 74.47 -31.12
CA HIS A 113 -24.69 74.77 -32.50
C HIS A 113 -24.87 73.49 -33.33
N ILE A 114 -23.90 72.56 -33.28
CA ILE A 114 -24.01 71.27 -33.97
C ILE A 114 -25.26 70.52 -33.50
N PHE A 115 -25.48 70.46 -32.19
CA PHE A 115 -26.65 69.80 -31.60
C PHE A 115 -27.97 70.44 -32.04
N SER A 116 -28.09 71.77 -31.95
CA SER A 116 -29.29 72.51 -32.36
C SER A 116 -29.61 72.32 -33.85
N HIS A 117 -28.61 72.33 -34.72
CA HIS A 117 -28.85 72.10 -36.15
C HIS A 117 -29.25 70.65 -36.45
N LEU A 118 -28.71 69.68 -35.72
CA LEU A 118 -29.08 68.27 -35.93
C LEU A 118 -30.46 67.95 -35.38
N SER A 119 -30.80 68.45 -34.18
CA SER A 119 -32.10 68.20 -33.55
C SER A 119 -33.27 68.85 -34.30
N ASN A 120 -33.02 69.99 -34.95
CA ASN A 120 -34.04 70.70 -35.73
C ASN A 120 -34.25 70.14 -37.14
N ASN A 121 -33.26 69.43 -37.70
CA ASN A 121 -33.30 68.99 -39.11
C ASN A 121 -33.33 67.46 -39.29
N ILE A 122 -33.07 66.66 -38.24
CA ILE A 122 -33.13 65.19 -38.30
C ILE A 122 -34.31 64.69 -37.43
N PRO A 123 -35.28 63.95 -38.00
CA PRO A 123 -36.38 63.39 -37.23
C PRO A 123 -35.94 62.49 -36.07
N MET A 124 -36.53 62.69 -34.88
CA MET A 124 -36.17 61.96 -33.66
C MET A 124 -36.40 60.44 -33.75
N THR A 125 -37.34 60.01 -34.59
CA THR A 125 -37.59 58.58 -34.89
C THR A 125 -36.38 57.90 -35.53
N TYR A 126 -35.67 58.63 -36.39
CA TYR A 126 -34.45 58.15 -37.04
C TYR A 126 -33.30 58.00 -36.03
N ILE A 127 -33.12 59.01 -35.18
CA ILE A 127 -32.14 59.02 -34.08
C ILE A 127 -32.33 57.80 -33.17
N LYS A 128 -33.57 57.52 -32.76
CA LYS A 128 -33.90 56.37 -31.92
C LYS A 128 -33.50 55.03 -32.56
N SER A 129 -33.78 54.85 -33.85
CA SER A 129 -33.44 53.61 -34.56
C SER A 129 -31.93 53.34 -34.64
N ILE A 130 -31.12 54.40 -34.80
CA ILE A 130 -29.66 54.29 -34.82
C ILE A 130 -29.12 53.94 -33.43
N VAL A 131 -29.67 54.54 -32.37
CA VAL A 131 -29.28 54.25 -30.99
C VAL A 131 -29.55 52.79 -30.65
N GLU A 132 -30.73 52.29 -30.99
CA GLU A 132 -31.11 50.90 -30.74
C GLU A 132 -30.20 49.92 -31.50
N LYS A 133 -29.87 50.22 -32.76
CA LYS A 133 -28.95 49.42 -33.57
C LYS A 133 -27.53 49.39 -32.99
N ASN A 134 -27.00 50.54 -32.57
CA ASN A 134 -25.66 50.62 -31.96
C ASN A 134 -25.62 49.92 -30.59
N GLY A 135 -26.69 50.01 -29.80
CA GLY A 135 -26.81 49.25 -28.55
C GLY A 135 -26.73 47.74 -28.76
N ALA A 136 -27.40 47.22 -29.80
CA ALA A 136 -27.33 45.81 -30.17
C ALA A 136 -25.92 45.38 -30.63
N ILE A 137 -25.20 46.23 -31.36
CA ILE A 137 -23.81 45.96 -31.79
C ILE A 137 -22.87 45.87 -30.58
N ASN A 138 -22.97 46.83 -29.65
CA ASN A 138 -22.13 46.83 -28.45
C ASN A 138 -22.38 45.59 -27.57
N HIS A 139 -23.63 45.17 -27.44
CA HIS A 139 -23.98 43.96 -26.70
C HIS A 139 -23.38 42.71 -27.34
N PHE A 140 -23.45 42.60 -28.67
CA PHE A 140 -22.83 41.50 -29.41
C PHE A 140 -21.29 41.51 -29.29
N GLU A 141 -20.65 42.68 -29.31
CA GLU A 141 -19.20 42.80 -29.07
C GLU A 141 -18.81 42.34 -27.65
N GLU A 142 -19.62 42.65 -26.65
CA GLU A 142 -19.40 42.19 -25.28
C GLU A 142 -19.56 40.67 -25.14
N GLU A 143 -20.60 40.09 -25.75
CA GLU A 143 -20.79 38.64 -25.78
C GLU A 143 -19.64 37.92 -26.48
N THR A 144 -19.16 38.44 -27.63
CA THR A 144 -18.02 37.85 -28.33
C THR A 144 -16.73 37.92 -27.51
N LYS A 145 -16.51 39.02 -26.76
CA LYS A 145 -15.38 39.15 -25.84
C LYS A 145 -15.48 38.17 -24.67
N ASN A 146 -16.67 38.02 -24.08
CA ASN A 146 -16.92 37.05 -23.01
C ASN A 146 -16.71 35.61 -23.49
N PHE A 147 -17.17 35.30 -24.70
CA PHE A 147 -16.94 33.99 -25.33
C PHE A 147 -15.45 33.73 -25.57
N GLN A 148 -14.71 34.72 -26.10
CA GLN A 148 -13.26 34.60 -26.29
C GLN A 148 -12.51 34.35 -24.97
N ASN A 149 -12.88 35.07 -23.91
CA ASN A 149 -12.32 34.86 -22.58
C ASN A 149 -12.58 33.44 -22.09
N HIS A 150 -13.81 32.93 -22.23
CA HIS A 150 -14.15 31.57 -21.84
C HIS A 150 -13.33 30.51 -22.61
N ILE A 151 -13.18 30.68 -23.93
CA ILE A 151 -12.33 29.80 -24.76
C ILE A 151 -10.87 29.83 -24.31
N SER A 152 -10.34 31.01 -23.94
CA SER A 152 -8.97 31.12 -23.45
C SER A 152 -8.77 30.40 -22.11
N GLN A 153 -9.76 30.46 -21.22
CA GLN A 153 -9.73 29.77 -19.93
C GLN A 153 -9.77 28.25 -20.11
N LEU A 154 -10.69 27.74 -20.94
CA LEU A 154 -10.77 26.32 -21.27
C LEU A 154 -9.45 25.79 -21.86
N ARG A 155 -8.82 26.57 -22.74
CA ARG A 155 -7.51 26.21 -23.30
C ARG A 155 -6.44 26.11 -22.21
N LYS A 156 -6.45 27.01 -21.22
CA LYS A 156 -5.49 26.98 -20.11
C LYS A 156 -5.69 25.74 -19.24
N GLU A 157 -6.92 25.45 -18.84
CA GLU A 157 -7.27 24.26 -18.05
C GLU A 157 -6.84 22.97 -18.77
N TYR A 158 -7.09 22.88 -20.08
CA TYR A 158 -6.67 21.73 -20.88
C TYR A 158 -5.13 21.53 -20.90
N GLN A 159 -4.35 22.62 -20.95
CA GLN A 159 -2.88 22.54 -20.89
C GLN A 159 -2.37 22.12 -19.52
N GLU A 160 -3.02 22.57 -18.44
CA GLU A 160 -2.70 22.14 -17.08
C GLU A 160 -2.96 20.64 -16.90
N HIS A 161 -4.08 20.13 -17.42
CA HIS A 161 -4.37 18.69 -17.43
C HIS A 161 -3.35 17.88 -18.22
N ILE A 162 -2.95 18.31 -19.42
CA ILE A 162 -1.90 17.64 -20.21
C ILE A 162 -0.58 17.58 -19.43
N THR A 163 -0.20 18.69 -18.80
CA THR A 163 1.04 18.77 -18.01
C THR A 163 1.00 17.84 -16.81
N SER A 164 -0.14 17.79 -16.10
CA SER A 164 -0.36 16.88 -14.98
C SER A 164 -0.24 15.41 -15.42
N ILE A 165 -0.90 15.03 -16.53
CA ILE A 165 -0.82 13.66 -17.08
C ILE A 165 0.63 13.31 -17.45
N LYS A 166 1.37 14.23 -18.07
CA LYS A 166 2.78 14.01 -18.42
C LYS A 166 3.63 13.74 -17.18
N ASN A 167 3.48 14.53 -16.12
CA ASN A 167 4.22 14.36 -14.87
C ASN A 167 3.89 13.03 -14.17
N ILE A 168 2.62 12.62 -14.21
CA ILE A 168 2.20 11.31 -13.67
C ILE A 168 2.86 10.17 -14.43
N ASN A 169 2.88 10.24 -15.77
CA ASN A 169 3.51 9.22 -16.60
C ASN A 169 5.02 9.13 -16.36
N GLU A 170 5.71 10.26 -16.20
CA GLU A 170 7.13 10.29 -15.87
C GLU A 170 7.40 9.65 -14.50
N THR A 171 6.57 9.98 -13.50
CA THR A 171 6.66 9.39 -12.16
C THR A 171 6.43 7.87 -12.19
N LEU A 172 5.43 7.40 -12.94
CA LEU A 172 5.16 5.98 -13.11
C LEU A 172 6.32 5.26 -13.80
N THR A 173 6.90 5.86 -14.83
CA THR A 173 8.05 5.30 -15.56
C THR A 173 9.26 5.13 -14.63
N ASN A 174 9.56 6.13 -13.81
CA ASN A 174 10.65 6.04 -12.84
C ASN A 174 10.43 4.92 -11.81
N LYS A 175 9.21 4.79 -11.29
CA LYS A 175 8.86 3.70 -10.35
C LYS A 175 8.96 2.32 -10.99
N ILE A 176 8.60 2.19 -12.27
CA ILE A 176 8.77 0.93 -13.01
C ILE A 176 10.25 0.57 -13.12
N ASN A 177 11.11 1.54 -13.50
CA ASN A 177 12.55 1.30 -13.60
C ASN A 177 13.17 0.92 -12.25
N GLU A 178 12.77 1.56 -11.15
CA GLU A 178 13.22 1.19 -9.79
C GLU A 178 12.80 -0.25 -9.43
N ALA A 179 11.56 -0.63 -9.74
CA ALA A 179 11.07 -1.99 -9.49
C ALA A 179 11.84 -3.03 -10.32
N GLU A 180 12.14 -2.74 -11.59
CA GLU A 180 12.95 -3.61 -12.46
C GLU A 180 14.37 -3.79 -11.91
N GLN A 181 14.99 -2.71 -11.41
CA GLN A 181 16.30 -2.78 -10.75
C GLN A 181 16.25 -3.68 -9.51
N GLN A 182 15.25 -3.53 -8.65
CA GLN A 182 15.09 -4.37 -7.45
C GLN A 182 14.88 -5.84 -7.82
N ILE A 183 14.04 -6.13 -8.82
CA ILE A 183 13.83 -7.50 -9.33
C ILE A 183 15.14 -8.09 -9.85
N SER A 184 15.95 -7.31 -10.58
CA SER A 184 17.25 -7.77 -11.07
C SER A 184 18.23 -8.10 -9.95
N ALA A 185 18.28 -7.28 -8.90
CA ALA A 185 19.12 -7.50 -7.72
C ALA A 185 18.69 -8.76 -6.94
N ILE A 186 17.38 -8.95 -6.75
CA ILE A 186 16.83 -10.15 -6.10
C ILE A 186 17.16 -11.40 -6.92
N LYS A 187 17.02 -11.36 -8.25
CA LYS A 187 17.38 -12.48 -9.13
C LYS A 187 18.85 -12.87 -8.96
N LYS A 188 19.75 -11.88 -8.95
CA LYS A 188 21.19 -12.10 -8.75
C LYS A 188 21.52 -12.68 -7.37
N SER A 189 20.95 -12.11 -6.32
CA SER A 189 21.14 -12.63 -4.95
C SER A 189 20.61 -14.06 -4.81
N ARG A 190 19.48 -14.37 -5.45
CA ARG A 190 18.94 -15.74 -5.47
C ARG A 190 19.87 -16.71 -6.20
N SER A 191 20.42 -16.33 -7.36
CA SER A 191 21.34 -17.20 -8.09
C SER A 191 22.61 -17.49 -7.29
N GLU A 192 23.19 -16.47 -6.65
CA GLU A 192 24.35 -16.63 -5.76
C GLU A 192 24.04 -17.54 -4.57
N LEU A 193 22.87 -17.36 -3.94
CA LEU A 193 22.43 -18.20 -2.83
C LEU A 193 22.23 -19.66 -3.25
N THR A 194 21.65 -19.91 -4.43
CA THR A 194 21.46 -21.27 -4.94
C THR A 194 22.78 -21.94 -5.30
N GLU A 195 23.72 -21.21 -5.88
CA GLU A 195 25.04 -21.74 -6.24
C GLU A 195 25.86 -22.10 -4.99
N ASN A 196 25.80 -21.26 -3.96
CA ASN A 196 26.44 -21.53 -2.67
C ASN A 196 25.84 -22.76 -1.99
N HIS A 197 24.50 -22.88 -1.93
CA HIS A 197 23.85 -24.06 -1.33
C HIS A 197 24.10 -25.34 -2.12
N ILE A 198 24.14 -25.28 -3.46
CA ILE A 198 24.48 -26.43 -4.30
C ILE A 198 25.93 -26.86 -4.02
N SER A 199 26.86 -25.92 -3.97
CA SER A 199 28.28 -26.21 -3.66
C SER A 199 28.45 -26.80 -2.25
N GLU A 200 27.71 -26.30 -1.27
CA GLU A 200 27.71 -26.84 0.10
C GLU A 200 27.12 -28.27 0.13
N LEU A 201 26.01 -28.50 -0.55
CA LEU A 201 25.41 -29.84 -0.67
C LEU A 201 26.34 -30.82 -1.40
N GLU A 202 27.03 -30.39 -2.45
CA GLU A 202 28.03 -31.21 -3.15
C GLU A 202 29.19 -31.60 -2.23
N ASN A 203 29.69 -30.65 -1.43
CA ASN A 203 30.74 -30.92 -0.44
C ASN A 203 30.26 -31.89 0.66
N ILE A 204 29.03 -31.73 1.16
CA ILE A 204 28.45 -32.66 2.14
C ILE A 204 28.26 -34.05 1.52
N LEU A 205 27.69 -34.13 0.31
CA LEU A 205 27.51 -35.40 -0.40
C LEU A 205 28.84 -36.11 -0.67
N GLN A 206 29.88 -35.37 -1.04
CA GLN A 206 31.21 -35.92 -1.23
C GLN A 206 31.80 -36.43 0.09
N SER A 207 31.68 -35.66 1.18
CA SER A 207 32.13 -36.07 2.52
C SER A 207 31.37 -37.30 3.03
N ASP A 208 30.06 -37.36 2.81
CA ASP A 208 29.24 -38.49 3.22
C ASP A 208 29.51 -39.72 2.36
N LYS A 209 29.76 -39.55 1.06
CA LYS A 209 30.21 -40.63 0.19
C LYS A 209 31.54 -41.22 0.68
N GLU A 210 32.52 -40.38 1.00
CA GLU A 210 33.81 -40.82 1.54
C GLU A 210 33.64 -41.58 2.87
N LYS A 211 32.81 -41.09 3.79
CA LYS A 211 32.49 -41.79 5.05
C LYS A 211 31.75 -43.11 4.82
N ILE A 212 30.83 -43.16 3.85
CA ILE A 212 30.11 -44.39 3.51
C ILE A 212 31.10 -45.40 2.92
N GLU A 213 31.96 -45.01 1.98
CA GLU A 213 32.98 -45.88 1.40
C GLU A 213 33.95 -46.39 2.47
N GLU A 214 34.39 -45.53 3.39
CA GLU A 214 35.21 -45.93 4.54
C GLU A 214 34.47 -46.91 5.45
N THR A 215 33.21 -46.64 5.77
CA THR A 215 32.37 -47.52 6.63
C THR A 215 32.10 -48.85 5.95
N LEU A 216 31.85 -48.85 4.63
CA LEU A 216 31.59 -50.05 3.84
C LEU A 216 32.87 -50.88 3.70
N HIS A 217 34.01 -50.25 3.49
CA HIS A 217 35.31 -50.92 3.51
C HIS A 217 35.61 -51.53 4.88
N ASN A 218 35.39 -50.78 5.96
CA ASN A 218 35.55 -51.28 7.33
C ASN A 218 34.57 -52.42 7.67
N ALA A 219 33.32 -52.33 7.20
CA ALA A 219 32.30 -53.35 7.36
C ALA A 219 32.60 -54.59 6.52
N GLN A 220 33.05 -54.47 5.28
CA GLN A 220 33.49 -55.60 4.44
C GLN A 220 34.70 -56.29 5.03
N THR A 221 35.69 -55.52 5.47
CA THR A 221 36.87 -56.06 6.16
C THR A 221 36.50 -56.73 7.48
N SER A 222 35.44 -56.26 8.14
CA SER A 222 34.88 -56.90 9.35
C SER A 222 34.04 -58.13 9.01
N LEU A 223 33.27 -58.11 7.93
CA LEU A 223 32.39 -59.20 7.49
C LEU A 223 33.18 -60.35 6.85
N GLU A 224 34.25 -60.08 6.10
CA GLU A 224 35.22 -61.09 5.67
C GLU A 224 35.96 -61.72 6.87
N LYS A 225 36.05 -61.00 7.99
CA LYS A 225 36.57 -61.51 9.26
C LYS A 225 35.50 -62.19 10.13
N ILE A 226 34.21 -62.12 9.76
CA ILE A 226 33.09 -62.73 10.49
C ILE A 226 32.61 -63.98 9.76
N ASN A 227 33.19 -65.13 10.08
CA ASN A 227 32.52 -66.42 9.84
C ASN A 227 31.28 -66.52 10.74
N ALA A 228 30.28 -67.32 10.36
CA ALA A 228 29.05 -67.54 11.16
C ALA A 228 29.36 -67.86 12.64
N ASP A 229 30.45 -68.59 12.91
CA ASP A 229 30.93 -68.93 14.26
C ASP A 229 31.33 -67.72 15.12
N SER A 230 31.81 -66.64 14.51
CA SER A 230 32.18 -65.41 15.22
C SER A 230 30.98 -64.49 15.51
N ALA A 231 29.96 -64.48 14.64
CA ALA A 231 28.71 -63.76 14.92
C ALA A 231 27.99 -64.33 16.15
N LEU A 232 27.95 -65.67 16.26
CA LEU A 232 27.40 -66.37 17.43
C LEU A 232 28.18 -66.03 18.73
N LYS A 233 29.51 -65.91 18.63
CA LYS A 233 30.39 -65.58 19.77
C LYS A 233 30.21 -64.15 20.28
N VAL A 234 29.87 -63.19 19.40
CA VAL A 234 29.65 -61.78 19.75
C VAL A 234 28.26 -61.55 20.33
N ILE A 235 27.26 -62.30 19.90
CA ILE A 235 25.85 -62.01 20.23
C ILE A 235 25.42 -62.62 21.57
N ARG A 236 25.98 -63.78 21.94
CA ARG A 236 25.73 -64.43 23.22
C ARG A 236 25.95 -63.52 24.46
N PRO A 237 27.04 -62.74 24.59
CA PRO A 237 27.18 -61.83 25.75
C PRO A 237 26.09 -60.76 25.79
N TYR A 238 25.68 -60.19 24.65
CA TYR A 238 24.58 -59.22 24.64
C TYR A 238 23.23 -59.83 25.05
N SER A 239 22.93 -61.06 24.63
CA SER A 239 21.73 -61.78 25.09
C SER A 239 21.75 -61.96 26.62
N LEU A 240 22.90 -62.35 27.17
CA LEU A 240 23.09 -62.50 28.61
C LEU A 240 22.98 -61.15 29.34
N ASP A 241 23.50 -60.06 28.77
CA ASP A 241 23.41 -58.73 29.34
C ASP A 241 21.96 -58.22 29.38
N PHE A 242 21.21 -58.36 28.28
CA PHE A 242 19.79 -58.02 28.26
C PHE A 242 18.98 -58.90 29.22
N LYS A 243 19.33 -60.19 29.33
CA LYS A 243 18.70 -61.10 30.29
C LYS A 243 19.00 -60.69 31.74
N SER A 244 20.25 -60.35 32.05
CA SER A 244 20.67 -59.86 33.36
C SER A 244 19.99 -58.52 33.71
N ALA A 245 19.92 -57.59 32.76
CA ALA A 245 19.20 -56.33 32.92
C ALA A 245 17.70 -56.59 33.17
N SER A 246 17.10 -57.50 32.41
CA SER A 246 15.72 -57.94 32.60
C SER A 246 15.49 -58.51 34.01
N ASP A 247 16.38 -59.36 34.51
CA ASP A 247 16.29 -59.96 35.84
C ASP A 247 16.53 -58.93 36.96
N THR A 248 17.38 -57.92 36.72
CA THR A 248 17.57 -56.77 37.62
C THR A 248 16.29 -55.94 37.73
N HIS A 249 15.61 -55.68 36.62
CA HIS A 249 14.33 -54.98 36.62
C HIS A 249 13.20 -55.82 37.22
N LEU A 250 13.22 -57.14 37.06
CA LEU A 250 12.31 -58.06 37.75
C LEU A 250 12.51 -58.00 39.28
N SER A 251 13.76 -58.01 39.73
CA SER A 251 14.11 -57.89 41.14
C SER A 251 13.68 -56.54 41.71
N SER A 252 13.93 -55.47 40.95
CA SER A 252 13.43 -54.12 41.28
C SER A 252 11.91 -54.10 41.37
N SER A 253 11.21 -54.74 40.42
CA SER A 253 9.75 -54.84 40.43
C SER A 253 9.24 -55.55 41.69
N LYS A 254 9.86 -56.65 42.13
CA LYS A 254 9.52 -57.33 43.39
C LYS A 254 9.73 -56.44 44.63
N ILE A 255 10.82 -55.66 44.65
CA ILE A 255 11.08 -54.69 45.74
C ILE A 255 9.98 -53.63 45.75
N TRP A 256 9.67 -53.02 44.61
CA TRP A 256 8.61 -52.02 44.50
C TRP A 256 7.22 -52.58 44.81
N LEU A 257 6.95 -53.83 44.47
CA LEU A 257 5.71 -54.54 44.86
C LEU A 257 5.63 -54.68 46.37
N THR A 258 6.73 -55.09 47.01
CA THR A 258 6.81 -55.24 48.47
C THR A 258 6.64 -53.88 49.16
N CYS A 259 7.30 -52.84 48.67
CA CYS A 259 7.11 -51.46 49.14
C CYS A 259 5.66 -50.98 48.96
N SER A 260 5.01 -51.34 47.86
CA SER A 260 3.60 -51.02 47.63
C SER A 260 2.69 -51.73 48.64
N ILE A 261 2.95 -53.02 48.94
CA ILE A 261 2.19 -53.77 49.96
C ILE A 261 2.39 -53.14 51.34
N ILE A 262 3.63 -52.80 51.71
CA ILE A 262 3.93 -52.10 52.98
C ILE A 262 3.21 -50.75 53.03
N SER A 263 3.20 -49.99 51.93
CA SER A 263 2.49 -48.71 51.83
C SER A 263 0.98 -48.87 52.02
N ILE A 264 0.38 -49.92 51.46
CA ILE A 264 -1.04 -50.27 51.68
C ILE A 264 -1.30 -50.60 53.15
N VAL A 265 -0.46 -51.43 53.77
CA VAL A 265 -0.60 -51.81 55.19
C VAL A 265 -0.43 -50.59 56.11
N LEU A 266 0.50 -49.68 55.82
CA LEU A 266 0.67 -48.43 56.56
C LEU A 266 -0.54 -47.51 56.39
N CYS A 267 -1.09 -47.40 55.18
CA CYS A 267 -2.29 -46.61 54.92
C CYS A 267 -3.50 -47.15 55.70
N LEU A 268 -3.70 -48.47 55.70
CA LEU A 268 -4.76 -49.13 56.47
C LEU A 268 -4.54 -48.97 57.98
N SER A 269 -3.32 -49.17 58.47
CA SER A 269 -2.97 -49.03 59.89
C SER A 269 -3.16 -47.59 60.39
N TRP A 270 -2.79 -46.61 59.56
CA TRP A 270 -3.03 -45.19 59.83
C TRP A 270 -4.54 -44.88 59.86
N GLY A 271 -5.31 -45.41 58.91
CA GLY A 271 -6.77 -45.28 58.90
C GLY A 271 -7.42 -45.82 60.18
N ILE A 272 -7.00 -47.01 60.63
CA ILE A 272 -7.49 -47.61 61.88
C ILE A 272 -7.08 -46.78 63.10
N TYR A 273 -5.85 -46.28 63.15
CA TYR A 273 -5.38 -45.37 64.20
C TYR A 273 -6.20 -44.08 64.24
N CYS A 274 -6.50 -43.50 63.07
CA CYS A 274 -7.35 -42.32 62.94
C CYS A 274 -8.76 -42.55 63.49
N LEU A 275 -9.33 -43.76 63.32
CA LEU A 275 -10.65 -44.16 63.82
C LEU A 275 -10.66 -44.44 65.32
N LYS A 276 -9.57 -45.00 65.88
CA LYS A 276 -9.48 -45.34 67.32
C LYS A 276 -9.16 -44.14 68.21
N SER A 277 -8.61 -43.06 67.65
CA SER A 277 -8.32 -41.83 68.40
C SER A 277 -9.61 -41.07 68.74
N ASN A 278 -10.16 -41.37 69.92
CA ASN A 278 -11.26 -40.61 70.50
C ASN A 278 -10.74 -39.28 71.06
N ILE A 279 -11.29 -38.18 70.58
CA ILE A 279 -11.06 -36.84 71.11
C ILE A 279 -12.13 -36.59 72.18
N SER A 280 -11.72 -36.27 73.39
CA SER A 280 -12.60 -35.59 74.35
C SER A 280 -12.87 -34.21 73.77
N VAL A 281 -14.08 -33.97 73.27
CA VAL A 281 -14.50 -32.69 72.71
C VAL A 281 -14.62 -31.68 73.85
N GLY A 282 -13.48 -31.11 74.25
CA GLY A 282 -13.38 -29.86 74.99
C GLY A 282 -13.41 -28.69 74.01
N SER A 283 -14.08 -27.62 74.39
CA SER A 283 -14.62 -26.51 73.60
C SER A 283 -13.62 -25.57 72.88
N ASP A 284 -12.57 -26.07 72.21
CA ASP A 284 -11.62 -25.26 71.42
C ASP A 284 -11.64 -25.59 69.93
N ILE A 285 -12.30 -24.75 69.13
CA ILE A 285 -12.40 -24.85 67.65
C ILE A 285 -11.02 -24.84 66.96
N PRO A 286 -10.04 -24.00 67.34
CA PRO A 286 -8.74 -23.97 66.67
C PRO A 286 -7.94 -25.27 66.80
N LEU A 287 -8.10 -25.98 67.94
CA LEU A 287 -7.43 -27.26 68.19
C LEU A 287 -7.97 -28.36 67.26
N LEU A 288 -9.29 -28.37 67.05
CA LEU A 288 -9.96 -29.32 66.16
C LEU A 288 -9.52 -29.16 64.70
N VAL A 289 -9.42 -27.92 64.22
CA VAL A 289 -8.99 -27.62 62.84
C VAL A 289 -7.56 -28.09 62.60
N ASN A 290 -6.64 -27.79 63.52
CA ASN A 290 -5.24 -28.25 63.41
C ASN A 290 -5.13 -29.79 63.41
N TYR A 291 -5.93 -30.45 64.24
CA TYR A 291 -5.95 -31.90 64.32
C TYR A 291 -6.46 -32.58 63.03
N ILE A 292 -7.57 -32.09 62.47
CA ILE A 292 -8.11 -32.61 61.20
C ILE A 292 -7.11 -32.36 60.06
N THR A 293 -6.55 -31.15 60.01
CA THR A 293 -5.58 -30.76 58.97
C THR A 293 -4.36 -31.67 58.98
N SER A 294 -3.80 -31.97 60.16
CA SER A 294 -2.66 -32.89 60.30
C SER A 294 -2.98 -34.30 59.77
N LYS A 295 -4.15 -34.86 60.11
CA LYS A 295 -4.58 -36.18 59.61
C LYS A 295 -4.75 -36.22 58.08
N VAL A 296 -5.31 -35.17 57.50
CA VAL A 296 -5.52 -35.07 56.04
C VAL A 296 -4.18 -35.00 55.31
N ILE A 297 -3.25 -34.17 55.78
CA ILE A 297 -1.91 -34.05 55.19
C ILE A 297 -1.17 -35.40 55.19
N ILE A 298 -1.17 -36.11 56.32
CA ILE A 298 -0.53 -37.43 56.42
C ILE A 298 -1.17 -38.44 55.46
N THR A 299 -2.50 -38.39 55.31
CA THR A 299 -3.24 -39.28 54.39
C THR A 299 -2.88 -39.01 52.93
N ILE A 300 -2.75 -37.74 52.52
CA ILE A 300 -2.33 -37.36 51.16
C ILE A 300 -0.91 -37.84 50.86
N ILE A 301 0.01 -37.70 51.82
CA ILE A 301 1.40 -38.17 51.67
C ILE A 301 1.44 -39.68 51.47
N LEU A 302 0.69 -40.44 52.29
CA LEU A 302 0.60 -41.90 52.17
C LEU A 302 -0.03 -42.34 50.84
N ALA A 303 -1.12 -41.70 50.42
CA ALA A 303 -1.77 -41.99 49.14
C ALA A 303 -0.83 -41.69 47.94
N SER A 304 -0.09 -40.58 48.01
CA SER A 304 0.87 -40.21 46.97
C SER A 304 2.03 -41.21 46.88
N SER A 305 2.54 -41.67 48.03
CA SER A 305 3.57 -42.71 48.12
C SER A 305 3.12 -44.02 47.47
N LEU A 306 1.87 -44.42 47.70
CA LEU A 306 1.28 -45.63 47.09
C LEU A 306 1.21 -45.52 45.56
N ILE A 307 0.71 -44.41 45.03
CA ILE A 307 0.65 -44.16 43.58
C ILE A 307 2.05 -44.20 42.96
N TRP A 308 3.04 -43.63 43.65
CA TRP A 308 4.42 -43.62 43.17
C TRP A 308 5.04 -45.03 43.14
N CYS A 309 4.82 -45.83 44.17
CA CYS A 309 5.25 -47.23 44.21
C CYS A 309 4.61 -48.05 43.09
N ALA A 310 3.30 -47.89 42.88
CA ALA A 310 2.57 -48.59 41.82
C ALA A 310 3.07 -48.21 40.42
N ARG A 311 3.38 -46.93 40.17
CA ARG A 311 3.97 -46.46 38.90
C ARG A 311 5.36 -47.05 38.68
N ARG A 312 6.22 -47.05 39.70
CA ARG A 312 7.57 -47.64 39.62
C ARG A 312 7.53 -49.14 39.35
N TYR A 313 6.59 -49.84 39.97
CA TYR A 313 6.35 -51.26 39.70
C TYR A 313 6.01 -51.52 38.22
N LYS A 314 5.07 -50.75 37.65
CA LYS A 314 4.69 -50.87 36.23
C LYS A 314 5.86 -50.60 35.27
N ILE A 315 6.65 -49.56 35.52
CA ILE A 315 7.83 -49.22 34.70
C ILE A 315 8.87 -50.34 34.75
N ALA A 316 9.17 -50.86 35.95
CA ALA A 316 10.12 -51.95 36.11
C ALA A 316 9.67 -53.22 35.36
N LEU A 317 8.37 -53.51 35.35
CA LEU A 317 7.80 -54.66 34.66
C LEU A 317 7.76 -54.48 33.13
N HIS A 318 7.50 -53.25 32.66
CA HIS A 318 7.63 -52.89 31.25
C HIS A 318 9.06 -53.12 30.74
N LEU A 319 10.05 -52.59 31.47
CA LEU A 319 11.45 -52.70 31.10
C LEU A 319 11.98 -54.15 31.21
N HIS A 320 11.49 -54.91 32.19
CA HIS A 320 11.71 -56.35 32.27
C HIS A 320 11.24 -57.06 30.99
N THR A 321 10.00 -56.79 30.56
CA THR A 321 9.37 -57.44 29.41
C THR A 321 10.09 -57.11 28.10
N ILE A 322 10.43 -55.84 27.88
CA ILE A 322 11.19 -55.42 26.68
C ILE A 322 12.56 -56.08 26.64
N ASN A 323 13.32 -56.03 27.73
CA ASN A 323 14.66 -56.62 27.76
C ASN A 323 14.61 -58.15 27.65
N LEU A 324 13.56 -58.79 28.19
CA LEU A 324 13.33 -60.22 28.02
C LEU A 324 13.01 -60.57 26.57
N HIS A 325 12.19 -59.77 25.90
CA HIS A 325 11.88 -59.96 24.48
C HIS A 325 13.14 -59.83 23.63
N LYS A 326 13.97 -58.82 23.88
CA LYS A 326 15.27 -58.63 23.19
C LYS A 326 16.22 -59.80 23.42
N ALA A 327 16.34 -60.30 24.65
CA ALA A 327 17.15 -61.48 24.96
C ALA A 327 16.62 -62.74 24.24
N ASN A 328 15.30 -62.94 24.20
CA ASN A 328 14.69 -64.07 23.52
C ASN A 328 14.85 -64.00 21.99
N ALA A 329 14.75 -62.80 21.41
CA ALA A 329 14.99 -62.57 19.99
C ALA A 329 16.45 -62.90 19.62
N LEU A 330 17.42 -62.51 20.45
CA LEU A 330 18.83 -62.84 20.27
C LEU A 330 19.14 -64.34 20.45
N ASN A 331 18.51 -65.00 21.42
CA ASN A 331 18.65 -66.45 21.59
C ASN A 331 18.04 -67.24 20.42
N SER A 332 16.88 -66.79 19.91
CA SER A 332 16.25 -67.40 18.74
C SER A 332 17.11 -67.19 17.49
N PHE A 333 17.67 -66.00 17.33
CA PHE A 333 18.63 -65.68 16.28
C PHE A 333 19.85 -66.61 16.29
N GLU A 334 20.44 -66.85 17.48
CA GLU A 334 21.54 -67.80 17.65
C GLU A 334 21.16 -69.20 17.14
N ALA A 335 19.98 -69.70 17.52
CA ALA A 335 19.48 -71.01 17.08
C ALA A 335 19.19 -71.07 15.57
N PHE A 336 18.61 -70.02 14.99
CA PHE A 336 18.28 -69.96 13.56
C PHE A 336 19.52 -69.88 12.66
N ILE A 337 20.53 -69.10 13.05
CA ILE A 337 21.79 -69.06 12.31
C ILE A 337 22.52 -70.39 12.42
N ALA A 338 22.55 -71.00 13.61
CA ALA A 338 23.19 -72.30 13.81
C ALA A 338 22.52 -73.44 13.02
N ALA A 339 21.21 -73.33 12.73
CA ALA A 339 20.44 -74.36 12.03
C ALA A 339 20.30 -74.14 10.51
N SER A 340 20.70 -72.97 9.98
CA SER A 340 20.46 -72.60 8.58
C SER A 340 21.71 -72.68 7.72
N ASP A 341 21.71 -73.56 6.72
CA ASP A 341 22.80 -73.69 5.74
C ASP A 341 22.77 -72.61 4.63
N SER A 342 21.60 -72.02 4.35
CA SER A 342 21.41 -71.03 3.29
C SER A 342 21.73 -69.59 3.74
N GLN A 343 22.54 -68.87 2.95
CA GLN A 343 22.90 -67.47 3.20
C GLN A 343 21.69 -66.52 3.17
N SER A 344 20.75 -66.74 2.24
CA SER A 344 19.56 -65.88 2.10
C SER A 344 18.65 -65.94 3.34
N VAL A 345 18.57 -67.11 4.00
CA VAL A 345 17.81 -67.27 5.25
C VAL A 345 18.52 -66.58 6.41
N ARG A 346 19.86 -66.63 6.46
CA ARG A 346 20.65 -65.91 7.47
C ARG A 346 20.46 -64.40 7.35
N ASP A 347 20.49 -63.85 6.14
CA ASP A 347 20.33 -62.40 5.91
C ASP A 347 18.93 -61.90 6.31
N ALA A 348 17.88 -62.68 6.01
CA ALA A 348 16.52 -62.36 6.42
C ALA A 348 16.32 -62.41 7.94
N VAL A 349 16.91 -63.41 8.60
CA VAL A 349 16.87 -63.56 10.07
C VAL A 349 17.64 -62.43 10.76
N ILE A 350 18.80 -62.03 10.22
CA ILE A 350 19.55 -60.85 10.71
C ILE A 350 18.69 -59.60 10.65
N LEU A 351 18.07 -59.31 9.51
CA LEU A 351 17.25 -58.12 9.33
C LEU A 351 16.07 -58.09 10.32
N GLN A 352 15.34 -59.19 10.46
CA GLN A 352 14.20 -59.29 11.36
C GLN A 352 14.62 -59.15 12.84
N THR A 353 15.72 -59.77 13.24
CA THR A 353 16.25 -59.66 14.60
C THR A 353 16.75 -58.24 14.90
N THR A 354 17.45 -57.60 13.95
CA THR A 354 17.86 -56.20 14.08
C THR A 354 16.64 -55.30 14.26
N GLN A 355 15.60 -55.47 13.44
CA GLN A 355 14.37 -54.70 13.57
C GLN A 355 13.73 -54.88 14.95
N THR A 356 13.69 -56.10 15.47
CA THR A 356 13.11 -56.43 16.78
C THR A 356 13.90 -55.84 17.96
N ILE A 357 15.24 -55.77 17.88
CA ILE A 357 16.08 -55.19 18.95
C ILE A 357 15.94 -53.68 19.02
N PHE A 358 15.80 -53.03 17.87
CA PHE A 358 15.74 -51.57 17.74
C PHE A 358 14.31 -51.00 17.72
N SER A 359 13.27 -51.84 17.59
CA SER A 359 11.89 -51.40 17.74
C SER A 359 11.54 -51.13 19.20
N ASN A 360 10.84 -50.02 19.45
CA ASN A 360 10.21 -49.75 20.74
C ASN A 360 8.85 -50.43 20.79
N GLU A 361 8.78 -51.59 21.45
CA GLU A 361 7.55 -52.35 21.58
C GLU A 361 6.73 -51.91 22.80
N ASN A 362 5.41 -51.89 22.63
CA ASN A 362 4.49 -51.65 23.73
C ASN A 362 4.24 -52.97 24.49
N SER A 363 4.68 -53.05 25.74
CA SER A 363 4.46 -54.24 26.58
C SER A 363 3.09 -54.31 27.27
N GLY A 364 2.23 -53.30 27.10
CA GLY A 364 0.91 -53.23 27.72
C GLY A 364 0.92 -52.85 29.22
N TYR A 365 2.09 -52.69 29.85
CA TYR A 365 2.21 -52.21 31.25
C TYR A 365 2.20 -50.68 31.38
N LEU A 366 2.46 -49.99 30.28
CA LEU A 366 2.39 -48.54 30.16
C LEU A 366 1.38 -48.22 29.06
N ASP A 367 0.24 -47.63 29.43
CA ASP A 367 -0.65 -47.05 28.44
C ASP A 367 0.07 -45.85 27.84
N ILE A 368 0.28 -45.88 26.52
CA ILE A 368 0.79 -44.75 25.74
C ILE A 368 -0.38 -43.77 25.57
N GLU A 369 -0.89 -43.23 26.68
CA GLU A 369 -1.80 -42.09 26.63
C GLU A 369 -0.97 -40.83 26.37
N GLY A 370 -0.95 -40.41 25.10
CA GLY A 370 -0.71 -39.01 24.75
C GLY A 370 0.66 -38.62 24.21
N ASN A 371 1.32 -39.44 23.38
CA ASN A 371 2.37 -38.91 22.49
C ASN A 371 2.49 -39.69 21.17
N ASN A 372 1.51 -39.51 20.29
CA ASN A 372 1.56 -39.91 18.88
C ASN A 372 2.52 -39.02 18.06
N THR A 373 3.77 -38.83 18.51
CA THR A 373 4.74 -37.96 17.81
C THR A 373 6.04 -38.66 17.43
N SER A 374 6.07 -40.00 17.34
CA SER A 374 7.26 -40.69 16.84
C SER A 374 6.92 -41.96 16.06
N LEU A 375 6.21 -41.82 14.94
CA LEU A 375 6.06 -42.88 13.94
C LEU A 375 5.75 -42.45 12.48
N PRO A 376 5.64 -41.17 12.07
CA PRO A 376 5.53 -40.85 10.63
C PRO A 376 6.84 -41.05 9.85
N ALA A 377 8.00 -40.77 10.45
CA ALA A 377 9.28 -40.69 9.71
C ALA A 377 9.87 -42.06 9.34
N LEU A 378 9.82 -43.05 10.24
CA LEU A 378 10.33 -44.39 9.97
C LEU A 378 9.39 -45.23 9.11
N GLN A 379 8.08 -45.02 9.23
CA GLN A 379 7.08 -45.69 8.40
C GLN A 379 7.19 -45.21 6.94
N SER A 380 7.42 -43.90 6.74
CA SER A 380 7.71 -43.32 5.41
C SER A 380 9.04 -43.80 4.82
N ALA A 381 10.09 -43.95 5.65
CA ALA A 381 11.39 -44.44 5.19
C ALA A 381 11.35 -45.93 4.81
N LEU A 382 10.64 -46.76 5.58
CA LEU A 382 10.44 -48.17 5.28
C LEU A 382 9.56 -48.38 4.06
N GLU A 383 8.53 -47.56 3.87
CA GLU A 383 7.70 -47.57 2.66
C GLU A 383 8.49 -47.16 1.41
N LEU A 384 9.40 -46.18 1.53
CA LEU A 384 10.32 -45.78 0.46
C LEU A 384 11.32 -46.88 0.11
N ILE A 385 11.85 -47.60 1.09
CA ILE A 385 12.78 -48.72 0.86
C ILE A 385 12.05 -49.92 0.25
N ALA A 386 10.86 -50.26 0.75
CA ALA A 386 10.04 -51.36 0.20
C ALA A 386 9.57 -51.08 -1.23
N LYS A 387 9.29 -49.81 -1.58
CA LYS A 387 8.93 -49.40 -2.93
C LYS A 387 10.11 -49.44 -3.90
N ARG A 388 11.34 -49.27 -3.41
CA ARG A 388 12.57 -49.36 -4.20
C ARG A 388 13.06 -50.80 -4.40
N ALA A 389 12.69 -51.73 -3.52
CA ALA A 389 13.02 -53.15 -3.66
C ALA A 389 12.09 -53.92 -4.62
N ASN A 390 10.94 -53.33 -4.98
CA ASN A 390 9.96 -53.88 -5.93
C ASN A 390 10.01 -53.22 -7.33
N GLN A 391 11.07 -52.46 -7.61
CA GLN A 391 11.48 -52.00 -8.94
C GLN A 391 12.83 -52.61 -9.26
#